data_AF-A0A536VXM1-F1
#
_entry.id   AF-A0A536VXM1-F1
#
_cell.length_a   1.000
_cell.length_b   1.000
_cell.length_c   1.000
_cell.angle_alpha   90.00
_cell.angle_beta   90.00
_cell.angle_gamma   90.00
#
_symmetry.space_group_name_H-M   'P 1'
#
loop_
_entity.id
_entity.type
_entity.pdbx_description
1 polymer ?
#
loop_
_entity_poly.entity_id
_entity_poly.type
_entity_poly.pdbx_seq_one_letter_code
_entity_poly.pdbx_strand_id
1 'polypeptide(L)'
;MVVTFPNSPYELHQPFPPAGDQPEAIDKLVEGIADGLSFQTLLGVTGSGKTYTMANVIARTGRPALVLAPNKTLAAQLYSEFREFLPSHA
;
A
#
# COMPACT_ATOMS: atom_id res chain seq x y z
N MET A 1 -11.52 6.08 8.98
CA MET A 1 -11.15 5.30 10.19
C MET A 1 -9.64 5.09 10.16
N VAL A 2 -8.96 5.11 11.30
CA VAL A 2 -7.52 4.80 11.36
C VAL A 2 -7.35 3.35 11.78
N VAL A 3 -6.49 2.61 11.09
CA VAL A 3 -6.18 1.20 11.36
C VAL A 3 -4.69 1.05 11.61
N THR A 4 -4.33 0.30 12.65
CA THR A 4 -2.95 -0.01 13.03
C THR A 4 -2.73 -1.51 13.00
N PHE A 5 -1.50 -1.94 12.73
CA PHE A 5 -1.14 -3.36 12.69
C PHE A 5 -0.06 -3.69 13.72
N PRO A 6 -0.07 -4.90 14.33
CA PRO A 6 0.96 -5.28 15.30
C PRO A 6 2.37 -5.14 14.71
N ASN A 7 3.28 -4.53 15.48
CA ASN A 7 4.68 -4.29 15.09
C ASN A 7 4.87 -3.41 13.84
N SER A 8 3.85 -2.67 13.41
CA SER A 8 3.96 -1.69 12.34
C SER A 8 4.00 -0.27 12.91
N PRO A 9 4.93 0.58 12.48
CA PRO A 9 4.91 1.99 12.87
C PRO A 9 3.83 2.78 12.11
N TYR A 10 3.21 2.21 11.08
CA TYR A 10 2.32 2.94 10.19
C TYR A 10 0.86 2.94 10.66
N GLU A 11 0.25 4.13 10.63
CA GLU A 11 -1.19 4.33 10.80
C GLU A 11 -1.85 4.45 9.43
N LEU A 12 -2.69 3.47 9.07
CA LEU A 12 -3.41 3.49 7.80
C LEU A 12 -4.73 4.25 7.96
N HIS A 13 -4.82 5.38 7.28
CA HIS A 13 -6.07 6.09 7.10
C HIS A 13 -6.93 5.36 6.06
N GLN A 14 -7.99 4.72 6.56
CA GLN A 14 -8.93 3.91 5.81
C GLN A 14 -10.27 4.65 5.69
N PRO A 15 -10.48 5.43 4.61
CA PRO A 15 -11.75 6.11 4.35
C PRO A 15 -12.87 5.12 4.01
N PHE A 16 -12.52 3.99 3.38
CA PHE A 16 -13.40 2.90 3.00
C PHE A 16 -12.66 1.57 3.16
N PRO A 17 -13.34 0.45 3.44
CA PRO A 17 -12.69 -0.86 3.45
C PRO A 17 -12.19 -1.27 2.07
N PRO A 18 -11.11 -2.08 1.99
CA PRO A 18 -10.72 -2.72 0.74
C PRO A 18 -11.91 -3.48 0.13
N ALA A 19 -12.09 -3.36 -1.18
CA ALA A 19 -13.23 -3.92 -1.90
C ALA A 19 -12.81 -4.55 -3.23
N GLY A 20 -13.71 -5.34 -3.83
CA GLY A 20 -13.40 -6.12 -5.04
C GLY A 20 -12.24 -7.09 -4.78
N ASP A 21 -11.26 -7.12 -5.67
CA ASP A 21 -10.09 -8.01 -5.57
C ASP A 21 -8.99 -7.47 -4.64
N GLN A 22 -9.17 -6.27 -4.07
CA GLN A 22 -8.15 -5.66 -3.20
C GLN A 22 -7.80 -6.50 -1.96
N PRO A 23 -8.75 -7.08 -1.20
CA PRO A 23 -8.43 -7.88 -0.03
C PRO A 23 -7.50 -9.05 -0.37
N GLU A 24 -7.84 -9.83 -1.40
CA GLU A 24 -7.04 -10.98 -1.83
C GLU A 24 -5.66 -10.56 -2.35
N ALA A 25 -5.59 -9.46 -3.11
CA ALA A 25 -4.32 -8.94 -3.60
C ALA A 25 -3.40 -8.45 -2.46
N ILE A 26 -3.96 -7.80 -1.43
CA ILE A 26 -3.21 -7.37 -0.24
C ILE A 26 -2.66 -8.59 0.49
N ASP A 27 -3.52 -9.58 0.75
CA ASP A 27 -3.14 -10.76 1.53
C ASP A 27 -2.02 -11.56 0.84
N LYS A 28 -2.13 -11.80 -0.47
CA LYS A 28 -1.08 -12.48 -1.26
C LYS A 28 0.25 -11.73 -1.26
N LEU A 29 0.23 -10.41 -1.39
CA LEU A 29 1.46 -9.60 -1.38
C LEU A 29 2.13 -9.62 0.00
N VAL A 30 1.34 -9.54 1.06
CA VAL A 30 1.84 -9.61 2.45
C VAL A 30 2.44 -11.00 2.73
N GLU A 31 1.74 -12.07 2.34
CA GLU A 31 2.23 -13.45 2.46
C GLU A 31 3.54 -13.64 1.70
N GLY A 32 3.61 -13.22 0.43
CA GLY A 32 4.84 -13.32 -0.35
C GLY A 32 6.02 -12.54 0.25
N ILE A 33 5.76 -11.40 0.90
CA ILE A 33 6.81 -10.66 1.62
C ILE A 33 7.28 -11.44 2.87
N ALA A 34 6.35 -12.07 3.60
CA ALA A 34 6.66 -12.89 4.77
C ALA A 34 7.43 -14.16 4.39
N ASP A 35 7.10 -14.77 3.25
CA ASP A 35 7.79 -15.94 2.69
C ASP A 35 9.18 -15.63 2.11
N GLY A 36 9.57 -14.35 2.08
CA GLY A 36 10.87 -13.91 1.59
C GLY A 36 10.98 -13.84 0.06
N LEU A 37 9.86 -13.77 -0.66
CA LEU A 37 9.88 -13.58 -2.11
C LEU A 37 10.52 -12.23 -2.47
N SER A 38 11.60 -12.29 -3.25
CA SER A 38 12.32 -11.08 -3.70
C SER A 38 11.55 -10.26 -4.72
N PHE A 39 10.69 -10.90 -5.53
CA PHE A 39 9.97 -10.25 -6.63
C PHE A 39 8.51 -10.70 -6.65
N GLN A 40 7.61 -9.73 -6.76
CA GLN A 40 6.16 -9.93 -6.86
C GLN A 40 5.57 -8.88 -7.80
N THR A 41 4.46 -9.22 -8.46
CA THR A 41 3.80 -8.34 -9.43
C THR A 41 2.33 -8.18 -9.07
N LEU A 42 1.89 -6.94 -8.81
CA LEU A 42 0.48 -6.59 -8.68
C LEU A 42 -0.11 -6.29 -10.06
N LEU A 43 -0.79 -7.26 -10.67
CA LEU A 43 -1.53 -7.07 -11.92
C LEU A 43 -2.90 -6.47 -11.64
N GLY A 44 -3.04 -5.16 -11.82
CA GLY A 44 -4.30 -4.44 -11.61
C GLY A 44 -4.65 -3.51 -12.77
N VAL A 45 -5.92 -3.49 -13.16
CA VAL A 45 -6.43 -2.58 -14.20
C VAL A 45 -6.37 -1.12 -13.77
N THR A 46 -6.52 -0.18 -14.71
CA THR A 46 -6.62 1.25 -14.38
C THR A 46 -7.86 1.51 -13.52
N GLY A 47 -7.73 2.32 -12.48
CA GLY A 47 -8.84 2.64 -11.57
C GLY A 47 -9.11 1.62 -10.47
N SER A 48 -8.37 0.50 -10.39
CA SER A 48 -8.59 -0.54 -9.36
C SER A 48 -8.09 -0.16 -7.94
N GLY A 49 -7.55 1.03 -7.75
CA GLY A 49 -7.05 1.49 -6.45
C GLY A 49 -5.69 0.90 -6.05
N LYS A 50 -4.76 0.68 -7.00
CA LYS A 50 -3.44 0.09 -6.73
C LYS A 50 -2.64 0.80 -5.63
N THR A 51 -2.70 2.13 -5.55
CA THR A 51 -2.01 2.87 -4.48
C THR A 51 -2.56 2.51 -3.11
N TYR A 52 -3.89 2.39 -2.99
CA TYR A 52 -4.54 2.00 -1.74
C TYR A 52 -4.23 0.55 -1.34
N THR A 53 -4.15 -0.36 -2.31
CA THR A 53 -3.63 -1.73 -2.12
C THR A 53 -2.22 -1.70 -1.55
N MET A 54 -1.31 -0.92 -2.16
CA MET A 54 0.08 -0.84 -1.69
C MET A 54 0.22 -0.15 -0.32
N ALA A 55 -0.62 0.85 -0.01
CA ALA A 55 -0.65 1.45 1.33
C ALA A 55 -1.04 0.43 2.41
N ASN A 56 -2.01 -0.44 2.13
CA ASN A 56 -2.35 -1.56 3.01
C ASN A 56 -1.17 -2.53 3.19
N VAL A 57 -0.47 -2.89 2.11
CA VAL A 57 0.70 -3.79 2.17
C VAL A 57 1.82 -3.18 3.02
N ILE A 58 2.15 -1.90 2.81
CA ILE A 58 3.16 -1.18 3.60
C ILE A 58 2.75 -1.14 5.08
N ALA A 59 1.50 -0.77 5.36
CA ALA A 59 1.01 -0.67 6.73
C ALA A 59 0.99 -2.03 7.45
N ARG A 60 0.60 -3.12 6.78
CA ARG A 60 0.55 -4.46 7.37
C ARG A 60 1.93 -5.08 7.58
N THR A 61 2.87 -4.80 6.69
CA THR A 61 4.23 -5.34 6.80
C THR A 61 5.11 -4.55 7.76
N GLY A 62 4.80 -3.27 8.00
CA GLY A 62 5.58 -2.42 8.90
C GLY A 62 6.98 -2.07 8.39
N ARG A 63 7.24 -2.28 7.09
CA ARG A 63 8.57 -2.12 6.49
C ARG A 63 8.70 -0.76 5.79
N PRO A 64 9.82 -0.04 5.95
CA PRO A 64 10.14 1.11 5.12
C PRO A 64 10.09 0.77 3.63
N ALA A 65 9.45 1.62 2.83
CA ALA A 65 9.23 1.40 1.41
C ALA A 65 9.73 2.58 0.57
N LEU A 66 10.35 2.28 -0.57
CA LEU A 66 10.72 3.24 -1.60
C LEU A 66 9.80 3.06 -2.81
N VAL A 67 8.99 4.06 -3.13
CA VAL A 67 8.10 4.06 -4.28
C VAL A 67 8.76 4.81 -5.44
N LEU A 68 9.05 4.08 -6.53
CA LEU A 68 9.66 4.65 -7.74
C LEU A 68 8.57 4.93 -8.78
N ALA A 69 8.56 6.16 -9.31
CA ALA A 69 7.67 6.57 -10.39
C ALA A 69 8.49 6.95 -11.63
N PRO A 70 7.97 6.74 -12.85
CA PRO A 70 8.71 6.97 -14.08
C PRO A 70 8.85 8.46 -14.43
N ASN A 71 8.10 9.35 -13.77
CA ASN A 71 8.17 10.78 -13.99
C ASN A 71 7.71 11.57 -12.75
N LYS A 72 8.00 12.88 -12.76
CA LYS A 72 7.71 13.80 -11.64
C LYS A 72 6.22 13.99 -11.38
N THR A 73 5.40 13.98 -12.42
CA THR A 73 3.94 14.16 -12.28
C THR A 73 3.32 12.99 -11.51
N LEU A 74 3.65 11.75 -11.88
CA LEU A 74 3.20 10.57 -11.16
C LEU A 74 3.81 10.47 -9.76
N ALA A 75 5.07 10.89 -9.58
CA ALA A 75 5.67 10.97 -8.25
C ALA A 75 4.89 11.92 -7.32
N ALA A 76 4.51 13.10 -7.81
CA ALA A 76 3.73 14.06 -7.02
C ALA A 76 2.31 13.56 -6.71
N GLN A 77 1.68 12.87 -7.67
CA GLN A 77 0.38 12.24 -7.47
C GLN A 77 0.45 11.15 -6.39
N LEU A 78 1.39 10.20 -6.52
CA LEU A 78 1.58 9.14 -5.54
C LEU A 78 1.92 9.69 -4.16
N TYR A 79 2.77 10.72 -4.08
CA TYR A 79 3.06 11.40 -2.82
C TYR A 79 1.79 11.94 -2.14
N SER A 80 0.93 12.61 -2.90
CA SER A 80 -0.33 13.15 -2.38
C SER A 80 -1.26 12.03 -1.89
N GLU A 81 -1.42 10.96 -2.67
CA GLU A 81 -2.23 9.80 -2.29
C GLU A 81 -1.66 9.08 -1.05
N PHE A 82 -0.35 8.84 -0.99
CA PHE A 82 0.27 8.22 0.19
C PHE A 82 0.21 9.09 1.43
N ARG A 83 0.26 10.43 1.28
CA ARG A 83 0.07 11.35 2.41
C ARG A 83 -1.35 11.30 2.96
N GLU A 84 -2.35 11.03 2.12
CA GLU A 84 -3.72 10.82 2.59
C GLU A 84 -3.89 9.48 3.31
N PHE A 85 -3.25 8.41 2.82
CA PHE A 85 -3.37 7.07 3.40
C PHE A 85 -2.43 6.81 4.60
N LEU A 86 -1.28 7.45 4.66
CA LEU A 86 -0.22 7.26 5.68
C LEU A 86 0.29 8.61 6.24
N PRO A 87 -0.59 9.48 6.77
CA PRO A 87 -0.27 10.89 7.04
C PRO A 87 0.82 11.12 8.08
N SER A 88 1.01 10.18 9.02
CA SER A 88 2.03 10.26 10.07
C SER A 88 3.44 9.92 9.57
N HIS A 89 3.58 9.41 8.33
CA HIS A 89 4.83 8.85 7.79
C HIS A 89 5.04 9.12 6.29
N ALA A 90 4.48 10.22 5.75
CA ALA A 90 4.60 10.61 4.34
C ALA A 90 5.54 11.81 4.09
#